data_AF-A0A3S0BQ42-F1
#
_entry.id   AF-A0A3S0BQ42-F1
#
_cell.length_a   1.000
_cell.length_b   1.000
_cell.length_c   1.000
_cell.angle_alpha   90.00
_cell.angle_beta   90.00
_cell.angle_gamma   90.00
#
_symmetry.space_group_name_H-M   'P 1'
#
loop_
_entity.id
_entity.type
_entity.pdbx_description
1 polymer ?
#
loop_
_entity_poly.entity_id
_entity_poly.type
_entity_poly.pdbx_seq_one_letter_code
_entity_poly.pdbx_strand_id
1 'polypeptide(L)'
;MFERLIRSKQRVKIRCGNDEIDGVISHFYAEFGLLRVGKLMIPIACIEQMEEVEPEQQDQLPVRTKREPFLRLVSDGRHTH
;
A
#
# COMPACT_ATOMS: atom_id res chain seq x y z
N MET A 1 3.57 -6.70 17.79
CA MET A 1 4.44 -6.41 16.62
C MET A 1 4.17 -5.01 16.06
N PHE A 2 2.95 -4.71 15.59
CA PHE A 2 2.63 -3.39 14.99
C PHE A 2 2.82 -2.19 15.91
N GLU A 3 2.60 -2.33 17.22
CA GLU A 3 2.79 -1.22 18.17
C GLU A 3 4.20 -0.64 18.13
N ARG A 4 5.23 -1.49 17.97
CA ARG A 4 6.62 -1.02 17.85
C ARG A 4 6.79 -0.18 16.59
N LEU A 5 6.32 -0.69 15.44
CA LEU A 5 6.41 -0.03 14.14
C LEU A 5 5.64 1.31 14.11
N ILE A 6 4.48 1.36 14.76
CA ILE A 6 3.67 2.58 14.92
C ILE A 6 4.42 3.61 15.77
N ARG A 7 5.01 3.19 16.89
CA ARG A 7 5.75 4.09 17.79
C ARG A 7 7.02 4.64 17.14
N SER A 8 7.79 3.79 16.45
CA SER A 8 9.03 4.21 15.78
C SER A 8 8.77 5.00 14.50
N LYS A 9 7.52 5.01 13.99
CA LYS A 9 7.16 5.54 12.68
C LYS A 9 8.05 4.94 11.58
N GLN A 10 8.43 3.68 11.75
CA GLN A 10 9.30 2.99 10.79
C GLN A 10 8.56 2.84 9.46
N ARG A 11 9.29 3.08 8.38
CA ARG A 11 8.78 2.84 7.04
C ARG A 11 8.83 1.34 6.77
N VAL A 12 7.74 0.79 6.24
CA VAL A 12 7.59 -0.62 5.94
C VAL A 12 7.23 -0.80 4.48
N LYS A 13 7.65 -1.92 3.91
CA LYS A 13 7.21 -2.40 2.61
C LYS A 13 6.32 -3.62 2.83
N ILE A 14 5.12 -3.59 2.28
CA ILE A 14 4.07 -4.60 2.45
C ILE A 14 3.73 -5.17 1.10
N ARG A 15 3.69 -6.50 1.00
CA ARG A 15 3.22 -7.20 -0.20
C ARG A 15 1.83 -7.77 0.05
N CYS A 16 0.91 -7.43 -0.85
CA CYS A 16 -0.46 -7.93 -0.88
C CYS A 16 -0.75 -8.48 -2.28
N GLY A 17 -0.50 -9.78 -2.49
CA GLY A 17 -0.63 -10.41 -3.80
C GLY A 17 0.35 -9.84 -4.82
N ASN A 18 -0.20 -9.14 -5.81
CA ASN A 18 0.58 -8.49 -6.87
C ASN A 18 0.94 -7.03 -6.57
N ASP A 19 0.41 -6.47 -5.49
CA ASP A 19 0.63 -5.09 -5.09
C ASP A 19 1.72 -5.00 -4.02
N GLU A 20 2.57 -3.98 -4.14
CA GLU A 20 3.53 -3.59 -3.11
C GLU A 20 3.18 -2.20 -2.60
N ILE A 21 3.04 -2.08 -1.28
CA ILE A 21 2.69 -0.85 -0.58
C ILE A 21 3.87 -0.46 0.30
N ASP A 22 4.42 0.71 0.05
CA ASP A 22 5.44 1.31 0.88
C ASP A 22 4.82 2.46 1.71
N GLY A 23 5.09 2.47 3.02
CA GLY A 23 4.73 3.62 3.83
C GLY A 23 4.97 3.41 5.32
N VAL A 24 4.50 4.37 6.13
CA VAL A 24 4.58 4.27 7.59
C VAL A 24 3.25 3.76 8.14
N ILE A 25 3.32 2.79 9.05
CA ILE A 25 2.16 2.32 9.78
C ILE A 25 1.78 3.38 10.81
N SER A 26 0.59 3.95 10.65
CA SER A 26 0.07 5.00 11.54
C SER A 26 -0.86 4.44 12.62
N HIS A 27 -1.56 3.35 12.32
CA HIS A 27 -2.51 2.74 13.25
C HIS A 27 -2.76 1.27 12.95
N PHE A 28 -3.12 0.51 13.98
CA PHE A 28 -3.58 -0.87 13.88
C PHE A 28 -4.95 -0.98 14.56
N TYR A 29 -5.97 -1.30 13.78
CA TYR A 29 -7.33 -1.51 14.26
C TYR A 29 -7.54 -3.00 14.52
N ALA A 30 -7.23 -3.44 15.74
CA ALA A 30 -7.25 -4.85 16.12
C ALA A 30 -8.62 -5.51 15.93
N GLU A 31 -9.69 -4.80 16.30
CA GLU A 31 -11.08 -5.29 16.23
C GLU A 31 -11.51 -5.65 14.80
N PHE A 32 -10.93 -4.98 13.79
CA PHE A 32 -11.25 -5.20 12.39
C PHE A 32 -10.14 -5.93 11.62
N GLY A 33 -9.02 -6.23 12.28
CA GLY A 33 -7.83 -6.79 11.63
C GLY A 33 -7.28 -5.89 10.51
N LEU A 34 -7.36 -4.56 10.67
CA LEU A 34 -6.95 -3.58 9.65
C LEU A 34 -5.69 -2.83 10.07
N LEU A 35 -4.81 -2.57 9.11
CA LEU A 35 -3.59 -1.80 9.28
C LEU A 35 -3.64 -0.53 8.43
N ARG A 36 -3.38 0.64 9.03
CA ARG A 36 -3.35 1.91 8.30
C ARG A 36 -1.92 2.29 7.92
N VAL A 37 -1.64 2.30 6.62
CA VAL A 37 -0.32 2.63 6.06
C VAL A 37 -0.47 3.84 5.15
N GLY A 38 0.10 4.97 5.56
CA GLY A 38 -0.16 6.26 4.91
C GLY A 38 -1.66 6.59 4.85
N LYS A 39 -2.22 6.64 3.64
CA LYS A 39 -3.65 6.88 3.37
C LYS A 39 -4.45 5.59 3.09
N LEU A 40 -3.82 4.43 3.10
CA LEU A 40 -4.44 3.14 2.79
C LEU A 40 -4.81 2.38 4.07
N MET A 41 -5.90 1.62 4.00
CA MET A 41 -6.28 0.64 5.01
C MET A 41 -6.16 -0.76 4.40
N ILE A 42 -5.37 -1.63 5.03
CA ILE A 42 -5.02 -2.94 4.50
C ILE A 42 -5.52 -4.00 5.49
N PRO A 43 -6.35 -4.96 5.07
CA PRO A 43 -6.66 -6.13 5.89
C PRO A 43 -5.41 -6.96 6.11
N ILE A 44 -5.13 -7.32 7.37
CA ILE A 44 -3.96 -8.14 7.73
C ILE A 44 -4.01 -9.49 7.04
N ALA A 45 -5.21 -10.04 6.82
CA ALA A 45 -5.41 -11.29 6.09
C ALA A 45 -4.90 -11.24 4.63
N CYS A 46 -4.71 -10.05 4.05
CA CYS A 46 -4.18 -9.86 2.70
C CYS A 46 -2.67 -9.59 2.67
N ILE A 47 -2.02 -9.48 3.84
CA ILE A 47 -0.58 -9.23 3.92
C ILE A 47 0.15 -10.58 3.80
N GLU A 48 0.85 -10.76 2.69
CA GLU A 48 1.67 -11.95 2.45
C GLU A 48 3.07 -11.78 3.06
N GLN A 49 3.64 -10.58 2.93
CA GLN A 49 4.97 -10.25 3.44
C GLN A 49 5.02 -8.79 3.92
N MET A 50 5.85 -8.53 4.93
CA MET A 50 6.12 -7.19 5.44
C MET A 50 7.57 -7.09 5.89
N GLU A 51 8.26 -6.04 5.45
CA GLU A 51 9.66 -5.78 5.76
C GLU A 51 9.84 -4.36 6.29
N GLU A 52 10.69 -4.20 7.30
CA GLU A 52 11.12 -2.88 7.77
C GLU A 52 12.15 -2.33 6.79
N VAL A 53 11.91 -1.14 6.24
CA VAL A 53 12.88 -0.46 5.39
C VAL A 53 13.85 0.24 6.32
N GLU A 54 15.12 -0.18 6.36
CA GLU A 54 16.14 0.51 7.14
C GLU A 54 16.17 2.00 6.74
N PRO A 55 16.43 2.92 7.69
CA PRO A 55 16.59 4.34 7.39
C PRO A 55 17.93 4.56 6.67
N GLU A 56 18.06 4.04 5.46
CA GLU A 56 19.12 4.43 4.55
C GLU A 56 18.81 5.86 4.08
N GLN A 57 19.84 6.70 4.15
CA GLN A 57 19.78 8.14 3.91
C GLN A 57 18.83 8.48 2.75
N GLN A 58 17.80 9.25 3.08
CA GLN A 58 16.84 9.82 2.14
C GLN A 58 17.59 10.59 1.04
N ASP A 59 17.88 9.95 -0.10
CA ASP A 59 17.98 10.57 -1.43
C ASP A 59 18.38 9.54 -2.49
N GLN A 60 17.54 8.53 -2.78
CA GLN A 60 17.60 7.83 -4.06
C GLN A 60 16.19 7.61 -4.62
N LEU A 61 15.80 8.58 -5.44
CA LEU A 61 14.95 8.53 -6.65
C LEU A 61 13.86 7.45 -6.75
N PRO A 62 12.62 7.82 -7.10
CA PRO A 62 11.57 6.83 -7.39
C PRO A 62 11.94 6.03 -8.63
N VAL A 63 12.19 4.73 -8.47
CA VAL A 63 12.19 3.77 -9.57
C VAL A 63 10.76 3.71 -10.10
N ARG A 64 10.51 4.50 -11.15
CA ARG A 64 9.31 4.40 -11.98
C ARG A 64 9.33 3.07 -12.71
N THR A 65 8.76 2.03 -12.11
CA THR A 65 8.38 0.83 -12.85
C THR A 65 7.15 1.17 -13.70
N LYS A 66 7.39 1.57 -14.96
CA LYS A 66 6.34 1.69 -15.98
C LYS A 66 5.59 0.36 -16.11
N ARG A 67 4.35 0.29 -15.62
CA ARG A 67 3.31 -0.59 -16.15
C ARG A 67 1.99 0.17 -16.15
N GLU A 68 1.66 0.74 -17.29
CA GLU A 68 0.30 1.20 -17.57
C GLU A 68 -0.52 -0.01 -18.03
N PRO A 69 -1.66 -0.30 -17.41
CA PRO A 69 -2.83 -0.76 -18.12
C PRO A 69 -3.76 0.43 -18.23
N PHE A 70 -3.77 1.07 -19.40
CA PHE A 70 -4.77 2.05 -19.78
C PHE A 70 -6.15 1.38 -19.81
N LEU A 71 -6.89 1.46 -18.70
CA LEU A 71 -8.30 1.12 -18.69
C LEU A 71 -9.07 2.26 -19.33
N ARG A 72 -9.44 2.08 -20.61
CA ARG A 72 -10.34 3.00 -21.33
C ARG A 72 -11.77 2.72 -20.89
N LEU A 73 -12.42 3.73 -20.33
CA LEU A 73 -13.86 3.76 -20.10
C LEU A 73 -14.56 3.75 -21.47
N VAL A 74 -15.31 2.69 -21.78
CA VAL A 74 -16.17 2.64 -22.98
C VAL A 74 -17.55 3.10 -22.56
N SER A 75 -17.93 4.32 -22.95
CA SER A 75 -19.33 4.74 -22.84
C SER A 75 -20.13 3.98 -23.89
N ASP A 76 -21.03 3.10 -23.44
CA ASP A 76 -22.04 2.46 -24.28
C ASP A 76 -23.01 3.54 -24.77
N GLY A 77 -22.85 3.94 -26.03
CA GLY A 77 -23.68 4.93 -26.69
C GLY A 77 -24.48 4.26 -27.78
N ARG A 78 -25.52 3.50 -27.44
CA ARG A 78 -26.60 3.15 -28.37
C ARG A 78 -27.97 3.20 -27.68
N HIS A 79 -28.50 4.42 -27.61
CA HIS A 79 -29.94 4.63 -27.56
C HIS A 79 -30.35 5.58 -28.70
N THR A 80 -31.28 5.08 -29.51
CA THR A 80 -32.26 5.76 -30.38
C THR A 80 -31.75 6.60 -31.56
N HIS A 81 -32.08 6.19 -32.79
CA HIS A 81 -33.37 6.53 -33.41
C HIS A 81 -33.71 5.59 -34.57
#